data_AF-A0A8T6SD88-F1
#
_entry.id   AF-A0A8T6SD88-F1
#
_cell.length_a   1.000
_cell.length_b   1.000
_cell.length_c   1.000
_cell.angle_alpha   90.00
_cell.angle_beta   90.00
_cell.angle_gamma   90.00
#
_symmetry.space_group_name_H-M   'P 1'
#
loop_
_entity.id
_entity.type
_entity.pdbx_description
1 polymer ?
#
loop_
_entity_poly.entity_id
_entity_poly.type
_entity_poly.pdbx_seq_one_letter_code
_entity_poly.pdbx_strand_id
1 'polypeptide(L)' 'EGIQKGHMRLHARNLASAAGALPEQIDKIVSAMIQEKNISLDRAKELVNQI' A
#
# COMPACT_ATOMS: atom_id res chain seq x y z
N GLU A 1 13.21 5.04 -18.72
CA GLU A 1 12.50 5.03 -17.42
C GLU A 1 11.47 3.91 -17.43
N GLY A 2 11.33 3.05 -16.41
CA GLY A 2 10.26 2.05 -16.49
C GLY A 2 10.15 0.99 -15.39
N ILE A 3 11.23 0.65 -14.69
CA ILE A 3 11.20 -0.43 -13.69
C ILE A 3 10.98 0.09 -12.26
N GLN A 4 11.51 1.26 -11.90
CA GLN A 4 11.45 1.76 -10.51
C GLN A 4 10.04 2.13 -10.03
N LYS A 5 9.17 2.66 -10.90
CA LYS A 5 7.78 3.01 -10.55
C LYS A 5 6.91 1.76 -10.29
N GLY A 6 7.19 0.65 -10.99
CA GLY A 6 6.50 -0.63 -10.78
C GLY A 6 6.89 -1.29 -9.47
N HIS A 7 8.17 -1.24 -9.09
CA HIS A 7 8.66 -1.84 -7.85
C HIS A 7 8.05 -1.20 -6.60
N MET A 8 7.90 0.13 -6.58
CA MET A 8 7.34 0.83 -5.42
C MET A 8 5.85 0.51 -5.22
N ARG A 9 5.08 0.38 -6.31
CA ARG A 9 3.68 -0.07 -6.25
C ARG A 9 3.55 -1.53 -5.79
N LEU A 10 4.43 -2.41 -6.27
CA LEU A 10 4.43 -3.81 -5.85
C LEU A 10 4.77 -3.93 -4.35
N HIS A 11 5.78 -3.18 -3.89
CA HIS A 11 6.16 -3.17 -2.48
C HIS A 11 5.02 -2.66 -1.58
N ALA A 12 4.39 -1.54 -1.95
CA ALA A 12 3.21 -1.03 -1.26
C ALA A 12 2.06 -2.05 -1.25
N ARG A 13 1.81 -2.75 -2.37
CA ARG A 13 0.77 -3.79 -2.47
C ARG A 13 1.06 -4.98 -1.55
N ASN A 14 2.32 -5.42 -1.47
CA ASN A 14 2.74 -6.47 -0.56
C ASN A 14 2.54 -6.07 0.91
N LEU A 15 2.85 -4.82 1.27
CA LEU A 15 2.62 -4.30 2.62
C LEU A 15 1.12 -4.20 2.96
N ALA A 16 0.29 -3.73 2.03
CA ALA A 16 -1.16 -3.69 2.21
C ALA A 16 -1.74 -5.10 2.42
N SER A 17 -1.30 -6.08 1.63
CA SER A 17 -1.71 -7.47 1.80
C SER A 17 -1.24 -8.06 3.13
N ALA A 18 0.01 -7.81 3.53
CA ALA A 18 0.55 -8.25 4.82
C ALA A 18 -0.13 -7.57 6.02
N ALA A 19 -0.70 -6.37 5.83
CA ALA A 19 -1.53 -5.69 6.82
C ALA A 19 -2.95 -6.25 6.93
N GLY A 20 -3.33 -7.22 6.09
CA GLY A 20 -4.66 -7.83 6.09
C GLY A 20 -5.68 -7.12 5.19
N ALA A 21 -5.25 -6.25 4.28
CA ALA A 21 -6.15 -5.61 3.33
C ALA A 21 -6.85 -6.63 2.42
N LEU A 22 -8.16 -6.47 2.24
CA LEU A 22 -8.90 -7.21 1.22
C LEU A 22 -8.46 -6.79 -0.20
N PRO A 23 -8.58 -7.67 -1.22
CA PRO A 23 -8.19 -7.36 -2.59
C PRO A 23 -8.79 -6.07 -3.15
N GLU A 24 -10.02 -5.74 -2.74
CA GLU A 24 -10.72 -4.51 -3.10
C GLU A 24 -10.18 -3.25 -2.39
N GLN A 25 -9.59 -3.41 -1.20
CA GLN A 25 -9.01 -2.32 -0.39
C GLN A 25 -7.56 -2.03 -0.75
N ILE A 26 -6.84 -3.03 -1.30
CA ILE A 26 -5.41 -2.94 -1.67
C ILE A 26 -5.12 -1.68 -2.48
N ASP A 27 -5.87 -1.41 -3.55
CA ASP A 27 -5.56 -0.29 -4.45
C ASP A 27 -5.76 1.08 -3.77
N LYS A 28 -6.78 1.19 -2.90
CA LYS A 28 -7.00 2.38 -2.06
C LYS A 28 -5.86 2.60 -1.07
N ILE A 29 -5.47 1.55 -0.34
CA ILE A 29 -4.41 1.63 0.68
C ILE A 29 -3.06 1.93 0.04
N VAL A 30 -2.75 1.30 -1.09
CA VAL A 30 -1.54 1.58 -1.87
C VAL A 30 -1.53 3.02 -2.36
N SER A 31 -2.64 3.52 -2.90
CA SER A 31 -2.74 4.91 -3.33
C SER A 31 -2.51 5.87 -2.18
N ALA A 32 -3.13 5.64 -1.02
CA ALA A 32 -2.95 6.46 0.17
C ALA A 32 -1.50 6.47 0.64
N MET A 33 -0.85 5.31 0.80
CA MET A 33 0.56 5.21 1.19
C MET A 33 1.50 5.95 0.22
N ILE A 34 1.24 5.89 -1.08
CA ILE A 34 2.04 6.59 -2.09
C ILE A 34 1.81 8.11 -2.02
N GLN A 35 0.55 8.54 -1.87
CA GLN A 35 0.19 9.96 -1.73
C GLN A 35 0.81 10.58 -0.48
N GLU A 36 0.81 9.84 0.63
CA GLU A 36 1.43 10.25 1.89
C GLU A 36 2.95 10.08 1.91
N LYS A 37 3.53 9.46 0.87
CA LYS A 37 4.94 9.02 0.83
C LYS A 37 5.36 8.21 2.07
N ASN A 38 4.42 7.50 2.68
CA ASN A 38 4.64 6.63 3.83
C ASN A 38 4.25 5.20 3.47
N ILE A 39 5.24 4.47 2.94
CA ILE A 39 5.10 3.07 2.53
C ILE A 39 5.69 2.20 3.62
N SER A 40 4.89 1.91 4.64
CA SER A 40 5.28 1.16 5.83
C SER A 40 4.18 0.17 6.22
N LEU A 41 4.55 -0.98 6.79
CA LEU A 41 3.57 -1.97 7.27
C LEU A 41 2.64 -1.38 8.32
N ASP A 42 3.17 -0.53 9.20
CA ASP A 42 2.40 0.15 10.24
C ASP A 42 1.32 1.05 9.64
N ARG A 43 1.70 1.89 8.66
CA ARG A 43 0.75 2.74 7.94
C ARG A 43 -0.29 1.94 7.18
N ALA A 44 0.11 0.83 6.55
CA ALA A 44 -0.83 -0.07 5.89
C ALA A 44 -1.88 -0.61 6.87
N LYS A 45 -1.50 -1.01 8.08
CA LYS A 45 -2.43 -1.48 9.12
C LYS A 45 -3.36 -0.37 9.59
N GLU A 46 -2.85 0.84 9.79
CA GLU A 46 -3.69 1.99 10.14
C GLU A 46 -4.74 2.27 9.07
N LEU A 47 -4.36 2.20 7.79
CA LEU A 47 -5.27 2.43 6.67
C LEU A 47 -6.30 1.31 6.54
N VAL A 48 -5.91 0.05 6.77
CA VAL A 48 -6.86 -1.09 6.81
C VAL A 48 -7.90 -0.88 7.90
N ASN A 49 -7.50 -0.39 9.08
CA ASN A 49 -8.41 -0.17 10.21
C ASN A 49 -9.31 1.08 10.07
N GLN A 50 -9.03 1.94 9.08
CA GLN A 50 -9.81 3.16 8.80
C GLN A 50 -10.83 2.98 7.66
N ILE A 51 -10.83 1.83 6.97
CA ILE A 51 -11.77 1.49 5.90
C ILE A 51 -12.84 0.56 6.46
#